data_AF-A0A9X1M9U9-F1
#
_entry.id   AF-A0A9X1M9U9-F1
#
_cell.length_a   1.000
_cell.length_b   1.000
_cell.length_c   1.000
_cell.angle_alpha   90.00
_cell.angle_beta   90.00
_cell.angle_gamma   90.00
#
_symmetry.space_group_name_H-M   'P 1'
#
loop_
_entity.id
_entity.type
_entity.pdbx_description
1 polymer ?
#
loop_
_entity_poly.entity_id
_entity_poly.type
_entity_poly.pdbx_seq_one_letter_code
_entity_poly.pdbx_strand_id
1 'polypeptide(L)'
;MPVPAIAAVSGTTPTAYVEMVKPAVSTDGSSFAASLTGAVDNVTDLSAQSKTLAVQAVTGDLDDIHAATIASTRASLTLELVAAVRNKGVDAFNEIMRMQA
;
A
#
# COMPACT_ATOMS: atom_id res chain seq x y z
N MET A 1 -23.24 -70.15 4.75
CA MET A 1 -22.92 -68.77 5.19
C MET A 1 -22.08 -68.13 4.09
N PRO A 2 -22.54 -67.06 3.41
CA PRO A 2 -21.76 -66.38 2.39
C PRO A 2 -20.81 -65.36 3.04
N VAL A 3 -19.54 -65.35 2.63
CA VAL A 3 -18.55 -64.38 3.10
C VAL A 3 -18.73 -63.04 2.38
N PRO A 4 -18.63 -61.88 3.06
CA PRO A 4 -18.74 -60.58 2.42
C PRO A 4 -17.50 -60.25 1.58
N ALA A 5 -17.72 -59.62 0.42
CA ALA A 5 -16.66 -59.17 -0.48
C ALA A 5 -15.87 -58.00 0.12
N ILE A 6 -14.55 -58.00 -0.08
CA ILE A 6 -13.68 -56.90 0.35
C ILE A 6 -13.92 -55.65 -0.51
N ALA A 7 -14.02 -54.48 0.13
CA ALA A 7 -14.22 -53.21 -0.55
C ALA A 7 -12.97 -52.77 -1.34
N ALA A 8 -13.18 -52.07 -2.45
CA ALA A 8 -12.11 -51.53 -3.27
C ALA A 8 -11.32 -50.44 -2.52
N VAL A 9 -9.99 -50.50 -2.58
CA VAL A 9 -9.09 -49.49 -2.03
C VAL A 9 -9.22 -48.19 -2.84
N SER A 10 -9.57 -47.10 -2.16
CA SER A 10 -9.63 -45.77 -2.78
C SER A 10 -8.24 -45.31 -3.20
N GLY A 11 -8.10 -44.92 -4.47
CA GLY A 11 -6.84 -44.42 -5.01
C GLY A 11 -6.43 -43.11 -4.35
N THR A 12 -5.20 -43.05 -3.86
CA THR A 12 -4.62 -41.83 -3.30
C THR A 12 -4.20 -40.92 -4.45
N THR A 13 -4.86 -39.77 -4.59
CA THR A 13 -4.40 -38.74 -5.52
C THR A 13 -3.17 -38.04 -4.92
N PRO A 14 -2.03 -37.97 -5.64
CA PRO A 14 -0.76 -37.44 -5.12
C PRO A 14 -0.75 -35.93 -4.88
N THR A 15 -1.90 -35.26 -4.88
CA THR A 15 -2.03 -33.81 -4.70
C THR A 15 -3.00 -33.45 -3.57
N ALA A 16 -3.56 -34.44 -2.86
CA ALA A 16 -4.48 -34.19 -1.74
C ALA A 16 -3.86 -33.40 -0.57
N TYR A 17 -2.53 -33.31 -0.48
CA TYR A 17 -1.80 -32.51 0.52
C TYR A 17 -1.55 -31.06 0.08
N VAL A 18 -1.84 -30.71 -1.18
CA VAL A 18 -1.74 -29.33 -1.63
C VAL A 18 -3.04 -28.65 -1.27
N GLU A 19 -3.01 -27.89 -0.18
CA GLU A 19 -4.10 -27.00 0.20
C GLU A 19 -4.43 -26.12 -0.99
N MET A 20 -5.67 -26.23 -1.46
CA MET A 20 -6.18 -25.40 -2.55
C MET A 20 -6.00 -23.94 -2.13
N VAL A 21 -5.13 -23.21 -2.82
CA VAL A 21 -4.98 -21.76 -2.59
C VAL A 21 -6.36 -21.16 -2.82
N LYS A 22 -7.02 -20.77 -1.72
CA LYS A 22 -8.30 -20.09 -1.75
C LYS A 22 -8.12 -18.87 -2.66
N PRO A 23 -8.94 -18.70 -3.71
CA PRO A 23 -8.82 -17.54 -4.58
C PRO A 23 -8.86 -16.29 -3.70
N ALA A 24 -7.91 -15.39 -3.93
CA ALA A 24 -7.86 -14.12 -3.20
C ALA A 24 -9.25 -13.49 -3.28
N VAL A 25 -9.85 -13.22 -2.11
CA VAL A 25 -11.13 -12.54 -2.04
C VAL A 25 -10.93 -11.20 -2.75
N SER A 26 -11.64 -11.01 -3.86
CA SER A 26 -11.73 -9.71 -4.54
C SER A 26 -12.11 -8.68 -3.49
N THR A 27 -11.13 -7.87 -3.09
CA THR A 27 -11.35 -6.77 -2.17
C THR A 27 -11.80 -5.60 -3.01
N ASP A 28 -12.90 -4.96 -2.67
CA ASP A 28 -13.51 -3.84 -3.41
C ASP A 28 -12.65 -2.55 -3.41
N GLY A 29 -11.34 -2.65 -3.13
CA GLY A 29 -10.41 -1.53 -3.02
C GLY A 29 -10.63 -0.62 -1.80
N SER A 30 -11.68 -0.86 -1.02
CA SER A 30 -12.11 -0.01 0.10
C SER A 30 -11.05 0.16 1.19
N SER A 31 -10.27 -0.88 1.49
CA SER A 31 -9.18 -0.84 2.47
C SER A 31 -7.99 0.01 1.98
N PHE A 32 -7.65 -0.08 0.70
CA PHE A 32 -6.62 0.75 0.08
C PHE A 32 -7.07 2.20 -0.02
N ALA A 33 -8.31 2.44 -0.45
CA ALA A 33 -8.90 3.77 -0.51
C ALA A 33 -8.93 4.43 0.88
N ALA A 34 -9.34 3.71 1.93
CA ALA A 34 -9.32 4.22 3.30
C ALA A 34 -7.89 4.55 3.78
N SER A 35 -6.91 3.71 3.43
CA SER A 35 -5.50 3.98 3.77
C SER A 35 -4.94 5.18 3.03
N LEU A 36 -5.30 5.34 1.75
CA LEU A 36 -4.87 6.47 0.92
C LEU A 36 -5.51 7.78 1.38
N THR A 37 -6.80 7.78 1.71
CA THR A 37 -7.49 8.92 2.30
C THR A 37 -6.84 9.32 3.62
N GLY A 38 -6.59 8.36 4.52
CA GLY A 38 -5.89 8.63 5.79
C GLY A 38 -4.48 9.18 5.58
N ALA A 39 -3.76 8.75 4.54
CA ALA A 39 -2.45 9.29 4.20
C ALA A 39 -2.53 10.73 3.65
N VAL A 40 -3.54 11.06 2.85
CA VAL A 40 -3.78 12.43 2.35
C VAL A 40 -4.16 13.38 3.50
N ASP A 41 -4.99 12.92 4.43
CA ASP A 41 -5.33 13.67 5.64
C ASP A 41 -4.08 13.93 6.49
N ASN A 42 -3.24 12.89 6.66
CA ASN A 42 -1.97 13.01 7.38
C ASN A 42 -1.02 14.05 6.74
N VAL A 43 -0.88 14.06 5.41
CA VAL A 43 -0.08 15.05 4.70
C VAL A 43 -0.63 16.47 4.91
N THR A 44 -1.95 16.63 4.95
CA THR A 44 -2.59 17.92 5.19
C THR A 44 -2.31 18.42 6.60
N ASP A 45 -2.41 17.55 7.60
CA ASP A 45 -2.06 17.85 9.00
C ASP A 45 -0.57 18.17 9.17
N LEU A 46 0.31 17.42 8.50
CA LEU A 46 1.75 17.66 8.52
C LEU A 46 2.09 19.02 7.89
N SER A 47 1.38 19.40 6.82
CA SER A 47 1.51 20.72 6.19
C SER A 47 1.04 21.85 7.13
N ALA A 48 -0.05 21.65 7.87
CA ALA A 48 -0.54 22.61 8.85
C ALA A 48 0.41 22.78 10.06
N GLN A 49 0.97 21.67 10.58
CA GLN A 49 2.01 21.71 11.60
C GLN A 49 3.27 22.41 11.10
N SER A 50 3.70 22.10 9.87
CA SER A 50 4.87 22.74 9.26
C SER A 50 4.68 24.25 9.13
N LYS A 51 3.49 24.74 8.74
CA LYS A 51 3.18 26.18 8.73
C LYS A 51 3.25 26.81 10.11
N THR A 52 2.76 26.11 11.14
CA THR A 52 2.80 26.58 12.53
C THR A 52 4.25 26.68 13.03
N LEU A 53 5.07 25.66 12.75
CA LEU A 53 6.49 25.65 13.09
C LEU A 53 7.30 26.67 12.28
N ALA A 54 6.93 26.93 11.03
CA ALA A 54 7.56 27.97 10.21
C ALA A 54 7.30 29.38 10.76
N VAL A 55 6.08 29.63 11.28
CA VAL A 55 5.77 30.89 11.98
C VAL A 55 6.59 31.03 13.26
N GLN A 56 6.81 29.93 14.01
CA GLN A 56 7.68 29.91 15.19
C GLN A 56 9.18 30.04 14.87
N ALA A 57 9.61 29.55 13.70
CA ALA A 57 10.98 29.71 13.21
C ALA A 57 11.28 31.17 12.80
N VAL A 58 10.30 31.87 12.22
CA VAL A 58 10.40 33.29 11.85
C VAL A 58 10.46 34.20 13.09
N THR A 59 9.93 33.77 14.24
CA THR A 59 10.04 34.50 15.52
C THR A 59 11.43 34.45 16.16
N GLY A 60 12.40 33.73 15.58
CA GLY A 60 13.83 33.89 15.90
C GLY A 60 14.45 32.84 16.83
N ASP A 61 13.77 31.75 17.14
CA ASP A 61 14.26 30.62 17.98
C ASP A 61 14.98 29.52 17.16
N LEU A 62 15.61 29.89 16.02
CA LEU A 62 16.21 28.88 15.14
C LEU A 62 17.70 28.68 15.47
N ASP A 63 17.95 27.88 16.50
CA ASP A 63 19.28 27.49 16.99
C ASP A 63 20.08 26.62 15.98
N ASP A 64 19.48 26.23 14.83
CA ASP A 64 20.05 25.16 14.00
C ASP A 64 19.82 25.35 12.48
N ILE A 65 20.76 26.05 11.81
CA ILE A 65 20.86 26.14 10.33
C ILE A 65 20.86 24.74 9.66
N HIS A 66 21.30 23.70 10.38
CA HIS A 66 21.27 22.31 9.91
C HIS A 66 19.85 21.77 9.75
N ALA A 67 18.88 22.22 10.57
CA ALA A 67 17.49 21.82 10.44
C ALA A 67 16.87 22.33 9.13
N ALA A 68 17.23 23.55 8.70
CA ALA A 68 16.73 24.14 7.45
C ALA A 68 17.22 23.37 6.21
N THR A 69 18.49 22.94 6.19
CA THR A 69 19.05 22.16 5.08
C THR A 69 18.47 20.75 5.03
N ILE A 70 18.35 20.06 6.18
CA ILE A 70 17.69 18.75 6.28
C ILE A 70 16.23 18.83 5.84
N ALA A 71 15.50 19.87 6.25
CA ALA A 71 14.11 20.07 5.86
C ALA A 71 13.98 20.26 4.34
N SER A 72 14.86 21.05 3.73
CA SER A 72 14.88 21.27 2.27
C SER A 72 15.15 19.98 1.48
N THR A 73 16.13 19.17 1.92
CA THR A 73 16.42 17.87 1.29
C THR A 73 15.25 16.90 1.43
N ARG A 74 14.63 16.82 2.61
CA ARG A 74 13.47 15.96 2.85
C ARG A 74 12.27 16.38 1.99
N ALA A 75 12.01 17.68 1.88
CA ALA A 75 10.94 18.21 1.04
C ALA A 75 11.16 17.86 -0.44
N SER A 76 12.39 18.02 -0.93
CA SER A 76 12.75 17.67 -2.32
C SER A 76 12.54 16.18 -2.60
N LEU A 77 13.02 15.31 -1.72
CA LEU A 77 12.85 13.85 -1.86
C LEU A 77 11.37 13.43 -1.78
N THR A 78 10.59 14.08 -0.91
CA THR A 78 9.16 13.80 -0.77
C THR A 78 8.41 14.17 -2.04
N LEU A 79 8.74 15.31 -2.66
CA LEU A 79 8.12 15.72 -3.92
C LEU A 79 8.43 14.75 -5.06
N GLU A 80 9.68 14.27 -5.13
CA GLU A 80 10.09 13.26 -6.11
C GLU A 80 9.33 11.95 -5.91
N LEU A 81 9.21 11.49 -4.65
CA LEU A 81 8.43 10.30 -4.32
C LEU A 81 6.96 10.44 -4.70
N VAL A 82 6.34 11.58 -4.41
CA VAL A 82 4.95 11.87 -4.78
C VAL A 82 4.77 11.84 -6.30
N ALA A 83 5.72 12.42 -7.05
CA ALA A 83 5.69 12.38 -8.51
C ALA A 83 5.80 10.93 -9.04
N ALA A 84 6.69 10.13 -8.46
CA ALA A 84 6.86 8.72 -8.83
C ALA A 84 5.59 7.89 -8.54
N VAL A 85 4.97 8.08 -7.37
CA VAL A 85 3.72 7.41 -7.00
C VAL A 85 2.58 7.82 -7.92
N ARG A 86 2.46 9.12 -8.24
CA ARG A 86 1.46 9.63 -9.20
C ARG A 86 1.63 8.98 -10.57
N ASN A 87 2.85 8.97 -11.10
CA ASN A 87 3.12 8.38 -12.41
C ASN A 87 2.79 6.88 -12.42
N LYS A 88 3.23 6.14 -11.38
CA LYS A 88 2.95 4.71 -11.28
C LYS A 88 1.47 4.39 -11.11
N GLY A 89 0.72 5.26 -10.44
CA GLY A 89 -0.74 5.16 -10.31
C GLY A 89 -1.45 5.35 -11.66
N VAL A 90 -1.01 6.30 -12.48
CA VAL A 90 -1.54 6.51 -13.84
C VAL A 90 -1.20 5.32 -14.74
N ASP A 91 0.03 4.80 -14.68
CA ASP A 91 0.44 3.62 -15.44
C ASP A 91 -0.39 2.39 -15.07
N ALA A 92 -0.63 2.17 -13.77
CA ALA A 92 -1.46 1.07 -13.30
C ALA A 92 -2.92 1.18 -13.80
N PHE A 93 -3.48 2.39 -13.81
CA PHE A 93 -4.81 2.63 -14.36
C PHE A 93 -4.88 2.33 -15.86
N ASN A 94 -3.91 2.82 -16.63
CA ASN A 94 -3.82 2.56 -18.06
C ASN A 94 -3.64 1.06 -18.37
N GLU A 95 -2.85 0.35 -17.57
CA GLU A 95 -2.65 -1.09 -17.74
C GLU A 95 -3.94 -1.88 -17.46
N ILE A 96 -4.68 -1.53 -16.41
CA ILE A 96 -5.99 -2.13 -16.12
C ILE A 96 -6.96 -1.90 -17.28
N MET A 97 -6.98 -0.68 -17.84
CA MET A 97 -7.81 -0.37 -19.01
C MET A 97 -7.40 -1.18 -20.26
N ARG A 98 -6.10 -1.46 -20.45
CA ARG A 98 -5.61 -2.32 -21.54
C ARG A 98 -5.91 -3.79 -21.35
N MET A 99 -5.94 -4.29 -20.11
CA MET A 99 -6.32 -5.69 -19.83
C MET A 99 -7.82 -5.94 -19.98
N GLN A 100 -8.66 -4.91 -19.81
CA GLN A 100 -10.12 -5.01 -19.90
C GLN A 100 -10.68 -4.72 -21.30
N ALA A 101 -9.85 -4.22 -22.22
CA ALA A 101 -10.20 -3.90 -23.61
C ALA A 101 -9.90 -5.06 -24.57
#